data_AF-G5LQP9-F1
#
_entry.id   AF-G5LQP9-F1
#
_cell.length_a   1.000
_cell.length_b   1.000
_cell.length_c   1.000
_cell.angle_alpha   90.00
_cell.angle_beta   90.00
_cell.angle_gamma   90.00
#
_symmetry.space_group_name_H-M   'P 1'
#
loop_
_entity.id
_entity.type
_entity.pdbx_description
1 polymer ?
#
loop_
_entity_poly.entity_id
_entity_poly.type
_entity_poly.pdbx_seq_one_letter_code
_entity_poly.pdbx_strand_id
1 'polypeptide(L)'
;YRKANPSDAPIMILTLTSESWSQGKLYDFASTQLAQTIAQIDGVGDVDVGGSSLPAVRVGLNPQALFNQGVSLDEVREAIDSANVRRPQGAIEDSVHRWQIQTNDELKTAAEYQPLIIHYNNGAAVRLGRSG
;
A
#
# COMPACT_ATOMS: atom_id res chain seq x y z
N TYR A 1 -35.18 -7.65 12.45
CA TYR A 1 -35.27 -7.39 13.90
C TYR A 1 -33.88 -7.62 14.51
N ARG A 2 -33.07 -6.58 14.73
CA ARG A 2 -31.80 -6.67 15.47
C ARG A 2 -32.04 -6.16 16.88
N LYS A 3 -31.85 -7.02 17.86
CA LYS A 3 -31.88 -6.67 19.28
C LYS A 3 -30.57 -5.91 19.54
N ALA A 4 -30.66 -4.60 19.77
CA ALA A 4 -29.50 -3.82 20.20
C ALA A 4 -28.98 -4.44 21.50
N ASN A 5 -27.76 -4.99 21.45
CA ASN A 5 -27.10 -5.55 22.62
C ASN A 5 -26.30 -4.40 23.26
N PRO A 6 -26.53 -4.05 24.54
CA PRO A 6 -25.80 -2.97 25.22
C PRO A 6 -24.28 -3.22 25.37
N SER A 7 -23.76 -4.36 24.89
CA SER A 7 -22.34 -4.68 24.75
C SER A 7 -21.67 -4.01 23.54
N ASP A 8 -22.41 -3.42 22.60
CA ASP A 8 -21.85 -2.82 21.37
C ASP A 8 -21.25 -1.41 21.60
N ALA A 9 -21.40 -0.83 22.80
CA ALA A 9 -20.77 0.44 23.14
C ALA A 9 -19.34 0.17 23.66
N PRO A 10 -18.31 0.88 23.15
CA PRO A 10 -16.93 0.65 23.57
C PRO A 10 -16.77 0.94 25.06
N ILE A 11 -16.20 -0.02 25.79
CA ILE A 11 -15.90 0.11 27.23
C ILE A 11 -14.65 1.00 27.43
N MET A 12 -13.79 1.13 26.41
CA MET A 12 -12.59 1.95 26.42
C MET A 12 -12.29 2.49 25.01
N ILE A 13 -11.86 3.74 24.92
CA ILE A 13 -11.35 4.36 23.69
C ILE A 13 -9.91 4.82 23.94
N LEU A 14 -9.00 4.40 23.08
CA LEU A 14 -7.58 4.78 23.14
C LEU A 14 -7.23 5.61 21.91
N THR A 15 -6.50 6.71 22.12
CA THR A 15 -6.02 7.58 21.03
C THR A 15 -4.51 7.47 20.92
N LEU A 16 -4.02 7.20 19.72
CA LEU A 16 -2.59 7.11 19.43
C LEU A 16 -2.09 8.40 18.74
N THR A 17 -1.06 9.02 19.30
CA THR A 17 -0.42 10.22 18.74
C THR A 17 1.10 10.04 18.70
N SER A 18 1.76 10.72 17.76
CA SER A 18 3.22 10.73 17.67
C SER A 18 3.71 11.99 16.98
N GLU A 19 4.84 12.54 17.45
CA GLU A 19 5.54 13.65 16.80
C GLU A 19 6.43 13.19 15.64
N SER A 20 6.79 11.90 15.59
CA SER A 20 7.76 11.36 14.62
C SER A 20 7.16 10.40 13.60
N TRP A 21 5.98 9.81 13.88
CA TRP A 21 5.32 8.87 12.99
C TRP A 21 4.15 9.52 12.28
N SER A 22 4.01 9.23 10.97
CA SER A 22 2.86 9.66 10.20
C SER A 22 1.59 8.94 10.65
N GLN A 23 0.42 9.55 10.37
CA GLN A 23 -0.89 8.95 10.67
C GLN A 23 -1.06 7.55 10.07
N GLY A 24 -0.56 7.33 8.85
CA GLY A 24 -0.58 6.00 8.22
C GLY A 24 0.30 4.97 8.94
N LYS A 25 1.48 5.36 9.44
CA LYS A 25 2.32 4.47 10.25
C LYS A 25 1.68 4.16 11.60
N LEU A 26 1.02 5.13 12.23
CA LEU A 26 0.30 4.92 13.48
C LEU A 26 -0.89 3.98 13.29
N TYR A 27 -1.63 4.12 12.18
CA TYR A 27 -2.73 3.23 11.84
C TYR A 27 -2.24 1.79 11.55
N ASP A 28 -1.17 1.64 10.78
CA ASP A 28 -0.56 0.34 10.48
C ASP A 28 -0.09 -0.37 11.75
N PHE A 29 0.63 0.34 12.62
CA PHE A 29 1.02 -0.19 13.93
C PHE A 29 -0.19 -0.55 14.81
N ALA A 30 -1.21 0.31 14.84
CA ALA A 30 -2.41 0.09 15.62
C ALA A 30 -3.16 -1.17 15.15
N SER A 31 -3.30 -1.38 13.85
CA SER A 31 -4.05 -2.49 13.25
C SER A 31 -3.28 -3.81 13.24
N THR A 32 -1.98 -3.79 12.96
CA THR A 32 -1.19 -5.02 12.77
C THR A 32 -0.54 -5.54 14.05
N GLN A 33 -0.27 -4.68 15.03
CA GLN A 33 0.42 -5.06 16.26
C GLN A 33 -0.41 -4.77 17.52
N LEU A 34 -0.84 -3.52 17.72
CA LEU A 34 -1.50 -3.14 18.97
C LEU A 34 -2.86 -3.82 19.16
N ALA A 35 -3.72 -3.80 18.13
CA ALA A 35 -5.04 -4.43 18.19
C ALA A 35 -4.93 -5.95 18.41
N GLN A 36 -3.99 -6.62 17.73
CA GLN A 36 -3.72 -8.04 17.92
C GLN A 36 -3.26 -8.36 19.35
N THR A 37 -2.49 -7.46 19.96
CA THR A 37 -2.00 -7.63 21.34
C THR A 37 -3.13 -7.44 22.35
N ILE A 38 -3.99 -6.42 22.16
CA ILE A 38 -5.12 -6.15 23.06
C ILE A 38 -6.18 -7.26 22.95
N ALA A 39 -6.45 -7.76 21.75
CA ALA A 39 -7.41 -8.84 21.53
C ALA A 39 -7.05 -10.15 22.24
N GLN A 40 -5.79 -10.34 22.64
CA GLN A 40 -5.35 -11.53 23.40
C GLN A 40 -5.57 -11.41 24.91
N ILE A 41 -5.97 -10.25 25.42
CA ILE A 41 -6.22 -10.04 26.85
C ILE A 41 -7.54 -10.72 27.24
N ASP A 42 -7.50 -11.50 28.32
CA ASP A 42 -8.70 -12.18 28.83
C ASP A 42 -9.81 -11.18 29.18
N GLY A 43 -11.02 -11.46 28.71
CA GLY A 43 -12.17 -10.56 28.83
C GLY A 43 -12.32 -9.50 27.73
N VAL A 44 -11.39 -9.40 26.77
CA VAL A 44 -11.57 -8.55 25.58
C VAL A 44 -12.38 -9.30 24.53
N GLY A 45 -13.56 -8.76 24.20
CA GLY A 45 -14.47 -9.35 23.21
C GLY A 45 -14.18 -8.91 21.78
N ASP A 46 -13.88 -7.62 21.57
CA ASP A 46 -13.63 -7.05 20.25
C ASP A 46 -12.69 -5.82 20.37
N VAL A 47 -11.93 -5.56 19.30
CA VAL A 47 -11.03 -4.41 19.18
C VAL A 47 -11.18 -3.80 17.80
N ASP A 48 -11.69 -2.58 17.74
CA ASP A 48 -11.81 -1.82 16.50
C ASP A 48 -10.72 -0.72 16.41
N VAL A 49 -10.17 -0.54 15.21
CA VAL A 49 -9.15 0.49 14.92
C VAL A 49 -9.74 1.51 13.96
N GLY A 50 -10.22 2.61 14.52
CA GLY A 50 -10.75 3.74 13.79
C GLY A 50 -9.68 4.79 13.42
N GLY A 51 -9.81 5.37 12.23
CA GLY A 51 -8.93 6.43 11.74
C GLY A 51 -8.67 6.29 10.23
N SER A 52 -8.76 7.38 9.48
CA SER A 52 -8.35 7.41 8.06
C SER A 52 -6.82 7.47 8.00
N SER A 53 -6.07 6.81 7.11
CA SER A 53 -6.32 5.80 6.09
C SER A 53 -5.03 4.97 5.98
N LEU A 54 -5.12 3.76 5.41
CA LEU A 54 -3.95 3.05 4.88
C LEU A 54 -3.11 4.04 4.04
N PRO A 55 -1.78 3.99 4.12
CA PRO A 55 -0.92 4.92 3.37
C PRO A 55 -1.29 4.92 1.88
N ALA A 56 -1.71 6.07 1.37
CA ALA A 56 -1.95 6.29 -0.06
C ALA A 56 -0.74 6.99 -0.68
N VAL A 57 -0.11 6.36 -1.67
CA VAL A 57 0.94 7.02 -2.45
C VAL A 57 0.28 7.97 -3.45
N ARG A 58 0.57 9.27 -3.34
CA ARG A 58 0.10 10.29 -4.29
C ARG A 58 1.19 10.57 -5.32
N VAL A 59 0.86 10.44 -6.60
CA VAL A 59 1.75 10.78 -7.71
C VAL A 59 1.32 12.12 -8.29
N GLY A 60 2.15 13.15 -8.11
CA GLY A 60 1.98 14.45 -8.76
C GLY A 60 2.69 14.47 -10.11
N LEU A 61 2.01 14.95 -11.16
CA LEU A 61 2.56 15.02 -12.52
C LEU A 61 2.72 16.48 -12.95
N ASN A 62 3.81 16.76 -13.66
CA ASN A 62 4.00 18.03 -14.37
C ASN A 62 3.69 17.80 -15.86
N PRO A 63 2.50 18.21 -16.37
CA PRO A 63 2.10 17.93 -17.74
C PRO A 63 3.05 18.54 -18.78
N GLN A 64 3.64 19.70 -18.49
CA GLN A 64 4.56 20.37 -19.40
C GLN A 64 5.88 19.60 -19.52
N ALA A 65 6.41 19.09 -18.41
CA ALA A 65 7.61 18.27 -18.42
C ALA A 65 7.39 16.93 -19.15
N LEU A 66 6.24 16.29 -18.94
CA LEU A 66 5.86 15.05 -19.63
C LEU A 66 5.74 15.27 -21.14
N PHE A 67 5.04 16.33 -21.55
CA PHE A 67 4.87 16.67 -22.97
C PHE A 67 6.22 16.90 -23.67
N ASN A 68 7.15 17.62 -23.01
CA ASN A 68 8.50 17.84 -23.53
C ASN A 68 9.32 16.55 -23.69
N GLN A 69 8.98 15.51 -22.94
CA GLN A 69 9.62 14.20 -23.00
C GLN A 69 8.90 13.23 -23.94
N GLY A 70 7.79 13.66 -24.56
CA GLY A 70 6.96 12.83 -25.45
C GLY A 70 6.06 11.84 -24.70
N VAL A 71 5.82 12.06 -23.40
CA VAL A 71 5.05 11.15 -22.55
C VAL A 71 3.63 11.65 -22.36
N SER A 72 2.64 10.81 -22.66
CA SER A 72 1.23 11.08 -22.41
C SER A 72 0.82 10.74 -20.98
N LEU A 73 -0.26 11.36 -20.49
CA LEU A 73 -0.82 11.03 -19.17
C LEU A 73 -1.35 9.60 -19.11
N ASP A 74 -1.84 9.06 -20.24
CA ASP A 74 -2.32 7.69 -20.32
C ASP A 74 -1.19 6.66 -20.16
N GLU A 75 -0.03 6.90 -20.77
CA GLU A 75 1.16 6.04 -20.58
C GLU A 75 1.61 6.01 -19.12
N VAL A 76 1.56 7.17 -18.43
CA VAL A 76 1.88 7.23 -16.99
C VAL A 76 0.87 6.42 -16.18
N ARG A 77 -0.43 6.54 -16.48
CA ARG A 77 -1.49 5.78 -15.81
C ARG A 77 -1.30 4.28 -16.02
N GLU A 78 -1.07 3.83 -17.25
CA GLU A 78 -0.83 2.42 -17.58
C GLU A 78 0.41 1.87 -16.89
N ALA A 79 1.50 2.65 -16.84
CA ALA A 79 2.70 2.25 -16.12
C ALA A 79 2.43 2.04 -14.62
N ILE A 80 1.71 2.95 -13.97
CA ILE A 80 1.34 2.84 -12.55
C ILE A 80 0.41 1.65 -12.31
N ASP A 81 -0.59 1.45 -13.17
CA ASP A 81 -1.51 0.32 -13.07
C ASP A 81 -0.78 -1.03 -13.24
N SER A 82 0.17 -1.09 -14.18
CA SER A 82 0.97 -2.31 -14.45
C SER A 82 1.98 -2.65 -13.36
N ALA A 83 2.46 -1.64 -12.62
CA ALA A 83 3.36 -1.81 -11.48
C ALA A 83 2.66 -2.36 -10.24
N ASN A 84 1.34 -2.18 -10.13
CA ASN A 84 0.55 -2.67 -9.00
C ASN A 84 -0.02 -4.09 -9.18
N VAL A 85 0.50 -4.86 -10.14
CA VAL A 85 -0.06 -6.16 -10.48
C VAL A 85 0.49 -7.25 -9.56
N ARG A 86 -0.34 -7.70 -8.61
CA ARG A 86 -0.19 -8.98 -7.89
C ARG A 86 -0.41 -10.15 -8.85
N ARG A 87 0.58 -10.46 -9.70
CA ARG A 87 0.52 -11.57 -10.65
C ARG A 87 1.02 -12.87 -9.99
N PRO A 88 0.30 -14.01 -10.10
CA PRO A 88 0.83 -15.28 -9.63
C PRO A 88 2.06 -15.65 -10.48
N GLN A 89 3.20 -15.74 -9.82
CA GLN A 89 4.51 -15.99 -10.43
C GLN A 89 4.74 -17.47 -10.82
N GLY A 90 3.82 -18.36 -10.42
CA GLY A 90 3.91 -19.80 -10.68
C GLY A 90 4.77 -20.55 -9.65
N ALA A 91 5.07 -21.80 -9.95
CA ALA A 91 5.93 -22.66 -9.13
C ALA A 91 6.84 -23.50 -10.03
N ILE A 92 8.04 -23.81 -9.54
CA ILE A 92 8.92 -24.82 -10.13
C ILE A 92 8.67 -26.12 -9.36
N GLU A 93 8.44 -27.21 -10.07
CA GLU A 93 8.07 -28.49 -9.46
C GLU A 93 9.01 -29.60 -9.98
N ASP A 94 9.48 -30.45 -9.08
CA ASP A 94 10.06 -31.77 -9.37
C ASP A 94 9.21 -32.88 -8.73
N SER A 95 9.61 -34.15 -8.89
CA SER A 95 8.86 -35.31 -8.39
C SER A 95 8.64 -35.37 -6.86
N VAL A 96 9.37 -34.57 -6.08
CA VAL A 96 9.34 -34.56 -4.61
C VAL A 96 9.25 -33.16 -4.00
N HIS A 97 9.46 -32.09 -4.77
CA HIS A 97 9.49 -30.71 -4.28
C HIS A 97 8.73 -29.75 -5.19
N ARG A 98 8.10 -28.76 -4.56
CA ARG A 98 7.44 -27.64 -5.21
C ARG A 98 7.94 -26.34 -4.59
N TRP A 99 8.59 -25.51 -5.39
CA TRP A 99 9.06 -24.19 -5.00
C TRP A 99 8.16 -23.13 -5.61
N GLN A 100 7.47 -22.37 -4.77
CA GLN A 100 6.70 -21.23 -5.23
C GLN A 100 7.66 -20.09 -5.57
N ILE A 101 7.54 -19.54 -6.77
CA ILE A 101 8.27 -18.32 -7.12
C ILE A 101 7.51 -17.16 -6.45
N GLN A 102 8.21 -16.36 -5.67
CA GLN A 102 7.69 -15.13 -5.08
C GLN A 102 8.54 -13.96 -5.52
N THR A 103 7.89 -12.92 -6.04
CA THR A 103 8.48 -11.59 -6.18
C THR A 103 7.67 -10.63 -5.35
N ASN A 104 8.35 -9.70 -4.68
CA ASN A 104 7.71 -8.64 -3.90
C ASN A 104 7.44 -7.44 -4.82
N ASP A 105 6.62 -7.65 -5.86
CA ASP A 105 6.40 -6.66 -6.93
C ASP A 105 5.45 -5.52 -6.52
N GLU A 106 4.90 -5.55 -5.30
CA GLU A 106 3.98 -4.52 -4.83
C GLU A 106 4.75 -3.27 -4.37
N LEU A 107 4.61 -2.16 -5.10
CA LEU A 107 5.15 -0.86 -4.71
C LEU A 107 4.25 -0.21 -3.64
N LYS A 108 4.75 -0.11 -2.42
CA LYS A 108 4.04 0.38 -1.22
C LYS A 108 4.46 1.78 -0.78
N THR A 109 5.66 2.21 -1.16
CA THR A 109 6.21 3.51 -0.74
C THR A 109 6.44 4.43 -1.94
N ALA A 110 6.37 5.75 -1.72
CA ALA A 110 6.61 6.72 -2.81
C ALA A 110 8.00 6.57 -3.45
N ALA A 111 9.00 6.15 -2.67
CA ALA A 111 10.35 5.88 -3.17
C ALA A 111 10.38 4.71 -4.16
N GLU A 112 9.56 3.69 -3.95
CA GLU A 112 9.45 2.53 -4.84
C GLU A 112 8.83 2.88 -6.20
N TYR A 113 7.99 3.92 -6.27
CA TYR A 113 7.43 4.42 -7.53
C TYR A 113 8.42 5.28 -8.34
N GLN A 114 9.42 5.91 -7.72
CA GLN A 114 10.36 6.80 -8.42
C GLN A 114 11.12 6.14 -9.59
N PRO A 115 11.66 4.91 -9.48
CA PRO A 115 12.38 4.28 -10.58
C PRO A 115 11.45 3.71 -11.67
N LEU A 116 10.12 3.76 -11.50
CA LEU A 116 9.16 3.20 -12.46
C LEU A 116 9.37 3.81 -13.85
N ILE A 117 9.54 2.97 -14.86
CA ILE A 117 9.70 3.40 -16.25
C ILE A 117 8.31 3.68 -16.81
N ILE A 118 8.10 4.89 -17.30
CA ILE A 118 6.81 5.35 -17.84
C ILE A 118 6.81 5.46 -19.36
N HIS A 119 7.98 5.57 -19.99
CA HIS A 119 8.12 5.69 -21.44
C HIS A 119 9.57 5.40 -21.89
N TYR A 120 9.76 5.14 -23.18
CA TYR A 120 11.09 5.08 -23.82
C TYR A 120 11.17 6.10 -24.94
N ASN A 121 12.11 7.05 -24.84
CA ASN A 121 12.36 8.04 -25.87
C ASN A 121 13.74 7.79 -26.50
N ASN A 122 13.79 7.43 -27.78
CA ASN A 122 15.02 7.14 -28.53
C ASN A 122 15.96 6.12 -27.83
N GLY A 123 15.38 5.09 -27.20
CA GLY A 123 16.13 4.05 -26.47
C GLY A 123 16.54 4.42 -25.05
N ALA A 124 16.30 5.66 -24.61
CA ALA A 124 16.49 6.08 -23.22
C ALA A 124 15.19 5.90 -22.43
N ALA A 125 15.27 5.24 -21.27
CA ALA A 125 14.14 5.07 -20.37
C ALA A 125 13.81 6.38 -19.64
N VAL A 126 12.55 6.78 -19.69
CA VAL A 126 11.98 7.87 -18.89
C VAL A 126 11.37 7.28 -17.64
N ARG A 127 11.73 7.83 -16.47
CA ARG A 127 11.29 7.35 -15.16
C ARG A 127 10.37 8.36 -14.47
N LEU A 128 9.43 7.86 -13.66
CA LEU A 128 8.45 8.66 -12.93
C LEU A 128 9.09 9.70 -12.00
N GLY A 129 10.18 9.35 -11.31
CA GLY A 129 10.90 10.29 -10.44
C GLY A 129 11.64 11.40 -11.18
N ARG A 130 11.77 11.32 -12.51
CA ARG A 130 12.53 12.27 -13.34
C ARG A 130 11.62 13.17 -14.20
N SER A 131 10.30 13.03 -14.08
CA SER A 131 9.32 13.88 -14.76
C SER A 131 8.89 15.11 -13.94
N GLY A 132 9.61 15.43 -12.85
CA GLY A 132 9.36 16.57 -11.94
C GLY A 132 10.48 17.59 -11.95
#